data_AF-A0A7Y1TBC0-F1
#
_entry.id   AF-A0A7Y1TBC0-F1
#
_cell.length_a   1.000
_cell.length_b   1.000
_cell.length_c   1.000
_cell.angle_alpha   90.00
_cell.angle_beta   90.00
_cell.angle_gamma   90.00
#
_symmetry.space_group_name_H-M   'P 1'
#
loop_
_entity.id
_entity.type
_entity.pdbx_description
1 polymer ?
#
loop_
_entity_poly.entity_id
_entity_poly.type
_entity_poly.pdbx_seq_one_letter_code
_entity_poly.pdbx_strand_id
1 'polypeptide(L)'
;AQAVGAKTMAEYMEFLPSMLTAQAARLSSQLGLTNRVQMNFNCVITNVPGPQFPLYFTGAKMVANYGTGPVMDGVALFHVIGSYNGNMSISATSCRDIMPDPEFYKQCIEESFEALKQAANASRASGNSKRKPRSRKTLPKAAPAPVEEQHSA
;
A
#
# COMPACT_ATOMS: atom_id res chain seq x y z
N ALA A 1 -45.13 -29.76 -16.12
CA ALA A 1 -44.01 -29.74 -15.15
C ALA A 1 -42.74 -29.42 -15.92
N GLN A 2 -42.13 -28.26 -15.69
CA GLN A 2 -40.95 -27.83 -16.42
C GLN A 2 -39.73 -28.47 -15.76
N ALA A 3 -39.25 -29.59 -16.32
CA ALA A 3 -38.08 -30.27 -15.83
C ALA A 3 -36.87 -29.34 -15.99
N VAL A 4 -36.28 -28.89 -14.89
CA VAL A 4 -35.02 -28.16 -14.93
C VAL A 4 -33.96 -29.15 -15.42
N GLY A 5 -33.35 -28.85 -16.57
CA GLY A 5 -32.37 -29.72 -17.20
C GLY A 5 -31.11 -29.85 -16.35
N ALA A 6 -30.47 -31.03 -16.36
CA ALA A 6 -29.24 -31.29 -15.63
C ALA A 6 -28.12 -30.26 -15.92
N LYS A 7 -28.11 -29.70 -17.14
CA LYS A 7 -27.21 -28.61 -17.53
C LYS A 7 -27.47 -27.32 -16.76
N THR A 8 -28.73 -26.93 -16.62
CA THR A 8 -29.14 -25.76 -15.82
C THR A 8 -28.81 -25.98 -14.34
N MET A 9 -29.01 -27.19 -13.81
CA MET A 9 -28.59 -27.51 -12.44
C MET A 9 -27.08 -27.43 -12.25
N ALA A 10 -26.28 -27.92 -13.21
CA ALA A 10 -24.83 -27.82 -13.16
C ALA A 10 -24.34 -26.35 -13.20
N GLU A 11 -24.97 -25.50 -14.02
CA GLU A 11 -24.72 -24.06 -14.06
C GLU A 11 -25.02 -23.40 -12.69
N TYR A 12 -26.10 -23.80 -12.00
CA TYR A 12 -26.36 -23.33 -10.63
C TYR A 12 -25.30 -23.77 -9.61
N MET A 13 -24.80 -25.01 -9.74
CA MET A 13 -23.76 -25.54 -8.85
C MET A 13 -22.43 -24.80 -8.99
N GLU A 14 -22.13 -24.26 -10.17
CA GLU A 14 -20.94 -23.45 -10.42
C GLU A 14 -20.92 -22.14 -9.61
N PHE A 15 -22.09 -21.54 -9.35
CA PHE A 15 -22.19 -20.30 -8.56
C PHE A 15 -22.23 -20.54 -7.04
N LEU A 16 -22.52 -21.77 -6.58
CA LEU A 16 -22.63 -22.08 -5.16
C LEU A 16 -21.40 -21.72 -4.32
N PRO A 17 -20.15 -22.00 -4.75
CA PRO A 17 -18.97 -21.64 -3.97
C PRO A 17 -18.92 -20.14 -3.68
N SER A 18 -19.12 -19.30 -4.70
CA SER A 18 -19.07 -17.83 -4.54
C SER A 18 -20.16 -17.30 -3.61
N MET A 19 -21.37 -17.85 -3.71
CA MET A 19 -22.51 -17.47 -2.87
C MET A 19 -22.27 -17.88 -1.42
N LEU A 20 -21.78 -19.09 -1.18
CA LEU A 20 -21.43 -19.58 0.15
C LEU A 20 -20.29 -18.76 0.76
N THR A 21 -19.24 -18.45 0.00
CA THR A 21 -18.15 -17.58 0.46
C THR A 21 -18.65 -16.17 0.80
N ALA A 22 -19.53 -15.59 -0.02
CA ALA A 22 -20.11 -14.28 0.25
C ALA A 22 -20.97 -14.27 1.53
N GLN A 23 -21.78 -15.31 1.74
CA GLN A 23 -22.57 -15.47 2.96
C GLN A 23 -21.68 -15.69 4.19
N ALA A 24 -20.66 -16.53 4.08
CA ALA A 24 -19.68 -16.77 5.14
C ALA A 24 -18.92 -15.49 5.50
N ALA A 25 -18.49 -14.69 4.52
CA ALA A 25 -17.81 -13.42 4.73
C ALA A 25 -18.72 -12.41 5.45
N ARG A 26 -19.98 -12.28 5.04
CA ARG A 26 -20.97 -11.41 5.69
C ARG A 26 -21.21 -11.82 7.14
N LEU A 27 -21.44 -13.11 7.39
CA LEU A 27 -21.64 -13.62 8.75
C LEU A 27 -20.39 -13.41 9.61
N SER A 28 -19.20 -13.63 9.04
CA SER A 28 -17.93 -13.43 9.73
C SER A 28 -17.73 -11.97 10.15
N SER A 29 -18.09 -11.02 9.28
CA SER A 29 -18.07 -9.59 9.59
C SER A 29 -19.12 -9.21 10.64
N GLN A 30 -20.37 -9.69 10.51
CA GLN A 30 -21.44 -9.40 11.48
C GLN A 30 -21.13 -9.93 12.88
N LEU A 31 -20.48 -11.09 12.99
CA LEU A 31 -20.06 -11.67 14.25
C LEU A 31 -18.75 -11.06 14.79
N GLY A 32 -18.16 -10.09 14.09
CA GLY A 32 -16.88 -9.47 14.45
C GLY A 32 -15.71 -10.45 14.48
N LEU A 33 -15.83 -11.60 13.80
CA LEU A 33 -14.78 -12.63 13.78
C LEU A 33 -13.52 -12.11 13.09
N THR A 34 -13.68 -11.23 12.09
CA THR A 34 -12.58 -10.49 11.46
C THR A 34 -11.84 -9.57 12.45
N ASN A 35 -12.51 -9.03 13.46
CA ASN A 35 -11.90 -8.18 14.48
C ASN A 35 -11.04 -8.96 15.49
N ARG A 36 -11.16 -10.30 15.51
CA ARG A 36 -10.29 -11.19 16.31
C ARG A 36 -8.99 -11.52 15.60
N VAL A 37 -8.90 -11.24 14.31
CA VAL A 37 -7.67 -11.39 13.53
C VAL A 37 -6.85 -10.12 13.74
N GLN A 38 -5.79 -10.22 14.55
CA GLN A 38 -4.87 -9.10 14.72
C GLN A 38 -4.08 -8.87 13.44
N MET A 39 -4.31 -7.72 12.81
CA MET A 39 -3.49 -7.25 11.70
C MET A 39 -2.15 -6.77 12.26
N ASN A 40 -1.03 -7.30 11.76
CA ASN A 40 0.33 -6.90 12.20
C ASN A 40 0.79 -5.57 11.59
N PHE A 41 -0.13 -4.70 11.18
CA PHE A 41 0.16 -3.40 10.57
C PHE A 41 -0.91 -2.37 10.96
N ASN A 42 -0.51 -1.10 11.05
CA ASN A 42 -1.40 0.00 11.48
C ASN A 42 -2.12 0.68 10.31
N CYS A 43 -1.51 0.67 9.12
CA CYS A 43 -2.06 1.29 7.92
C CYS A 43 -1.62 0.54 6.67
N VAL A 44 -2.36 0.74 5.59
CA VAL A 44 -2.02 0.25 4.26
C VAL A 44 -1.67 1.42 3.38
N ILE A 45 -0.57 1.30 2.63
CA ILE A 45 -0.13 2.32 1.68
C ILE A 45 0.01 1.66 0.31
N THR A 46 -0.72 2.14 -0.68
CA THR A 46 -0.56 1.72 -2.08
C THR A 46 0.01 2.86 -2.91
N ASN A 47 0.93 2.53 -3.81
CA ASN A 47 1.53 3.48 -4.75
C ASN A 47 1.40 2.94 -6.17
N VAL A 48 0.43 3.47 -6.92
CA VAL A 48 0.15 3.06 -8.29
C VAL A 48 0.43 4.24 -9.22
N PRO A 49 1.49 4.18 -10.03
CA PRO A 49 1.77 5.19 -11.04
C PRO A 49 0.60 5.27 -12.03
N GLY A 50 0.07 6.48 -12.24
CA GLY A 50 -0.99 6.71 -13.21
C GLY A 50 -0.47 7.37 -14.49
N PRO A 51 -1.39 7.64 -15.44
CA PRO A 51 -1.04 8.20 -16.75
C PRO A 51 -0.37 9.58 -16.66
N GLN A 52 0.72 9.77 -17.40
CA GLN A 52 1.46 11.04 -17.46
C GLN A 52 1.04 11.94 -18.63
N PHE A 53 -0.13 11.67 -19.20
CA PHE A 53 -0.77 12.46 -20.25
C PHE A 53 -2.18 12.85 -19.81
N PRO A 54 -2.72 13.98 -20.30
CA PRO A 54 -4.04 14.43 -19.90
C PRO A 54 -5.14 13.49 -20.39
N LEU A 55 -6.05 13.12 -19.50
CA LEU A 55 -7.23 12.30 -19.79
C LEU A 55 -8.46 13.19 -19.97
N TYR A 56 -9.38 12.75 -20.82
CA TYR A 56 -10.65 13.42 -21.10
C TYR A 56 -11.81 12.44 -21.05
N PHE A 57 -12.94 12.89 -20.52
CA PHE A 57 -14.22 12.18 -20.58
C PHE A 57 -15.24 13.09 -21.25
N THR A 58 -15.78 12.65 -22.40
CA THR A 58 -16.74 13.43 -23.21
C THR A 58 -16.34 14.89 -23.44
N GLY A 59 -15.04 15.14 -23.67
CA GLY A 59 -14.47 16.48 -23.88
C GLY A 59 -14.07 17.24 -22.61
N ALA A 60 -14.48 16.79 -21.42
CA ALA A 60 -14.05 17.37 -20.15
C ALA A 60 -12.67 16.82 -19.73
N LYS A 61 -11.72 17.70 -19.41
CA LYS A 61 -10.38 17.32 -18.94
C LYS A 61 -10.42 16.86 -17.49
N MET A 62 -9.80 15.73 -17.20
CA MET A 62 -9.53 15.32 -15.81
C MET A 62 -8.50 16.28 -15.20
N VAL A 63 -8.86 16.94 -14.10
CA VAL A 63 -8.02 17.92 -13.39
C VAL A 63 -7.16 17.25 -12.32
N ALA A 64 -7.74 16.31 -11.59
CA ALA A 64 -7.07 15.58 -10.54
C ALA A 64 -7.67 14.17 -10.39
N ASN A 65 -6.89 13.27 -9.82
CA ASN A 65 -7.30 11.91 -9.50
C ASN A 65 -6.96 11.62 -8.03
N TYR A 66 -7.98 11.29 -7.25
CA TYR A 66 -7.86 10.96 -5.84
C TYR A 66 -8.50 9.59 -5.62
N GLY A 67 -7.68 8.62 -5.22
CA GLY A 67 -8.16 7.28 -4.92
C GLY A 67 -8.63 7.16 -3.47
N THR A 68 -9.45 6.15 -3.22
CA THR A 68 -9.84 5.75 -1.87
C THR A 68 -9.62 4.25 -1.71
N GLY A 69 -9.33 3.82 -0.50
CA GLY A 69 -9.13 2.42 -0.17
C GLY A 69 -10.19 1.92 0.83
N PRO A 70 -10.38 0.60 0.92
CA PRO A 70 -11.34 0.04 1.86
C PRO A 70 -10.89 0.31 3.29
N VAL A 71 -11.85 0.72 4.12
CA VAL A 71 -11.71 0.72 5.58
C VAL A 71 -12.54 -0.45 6.08
N MET A 72 -11.91 -1.32 6.87
CA MET A 72 -12.49 -2.55 7.38
C MET A 72 -11.98 -2.83 8.79
N ASP A 73 -12.61 -3.75 9.50
CA ASP A 73 -12.14 -4.18 10.82
C ASP A 73 -10.67 -4.61 10.74
N GLY A 74 -9.83 -4.05 11.62
CA GLY A 74 -8.38 -4.25 11.62
C GLY A 74 -7.58 -3.35 10.66
N VAL A 75 -8.22 -2.65 9.71
CA VAL A 75 -7.56 -1.69 8.80
C VAL A 75 -8.29 -0.35 8.85
N ALA A 76 -7.88 0.48 9.80
CA ALA A 76 -8.54 1.75 10.08
C ALA A 76 -8.02 2.92 9.23
N LEU A 77 -6.85 2.79 8.58
CA LEU A 77 -6.22 3.86 7.81
C LEU A 77 -5.62 3.30 6.51
N PHE A 78 -6.05 3.87 5.39
CA PHE A 78 -5.63 3.46 4.05
C PHE A 78 -5.16 4.67 3.24
N HIS A 79 -3.94 4.62 2.72
CA HIS A 79 -3.35 5.62 1.85
C HIS A 79 -3.31 5.14 0.42
N VAL A 80 -3.85 5.96 -0.48
CA VAL A 80 -3.70 5.78 -1.92
C VAL A 80 -2.79 6.88 -2.45
N ILE A 81 -1.66 6.45 -2.99
CA ILE A 81 -0.70 7.30 -3.67
C ILE A 81 -0.85 7.05 -5.18
N GLY A 82 -1.15 8.11 -5.90
CA GLY A 82 -1.30 8.09 -7.35
C GLY A 82 -0.51 9.21 -8.00
N SER A 83 -0.22 9.05 -9.28
CA SER A 83 0.31 10.13 -10.11
C SER A 83 -0.58 10.34 -11.33
N TYR A 84 -0.75 11.58 -11.73
CA TYR A 84 -1.51 11.94 -12.92
C TYR A 84 -0.93 13.23 -13.52
N ASN A 85 -0.57 13.17 -14.80
CA ASN A 85 -0.16 14.33 -15.60
C ASN A 85 0.89 15.22 -14.90
N GLY A 86 1.96 14.63 -14.36
CA GLY A 86 3.04 15.34 -13.66
C GLY A 86 2.76 15.71 -12.19
N ASN A 87 1.54 15.47 -11.71
CA ASN A 87 1.15 15.71 -10.32
C ASN A 87 1.09 14.38 -9.57
N MET A 88 1.42 14.41 -8.28
CA MET A 88 1.27 13.29 -7.35
C MET A 88 0.18 13.63 -6.34
N SER A 89 -0.70 12.68 -6.07
CA SER A 89 -1.74 12.80 -5.05
C SER A 89 -1.55 11.75 -3.97
N ILE A 90 -1.76 12.16 -2.72
CA ILE A 90 -1.80 11.28 -1.55
C ILE A 90 -3.19 11.45 -0.95
N SER A 91 -3.94 10.37 -0.91
CA SER A 91 -5.30 10.35 -0.37
C SER A 91 -5.34 9.41 0.83
N ALA A 92 -5.86 9.86 1.96
CA ALA A 92 -6.02 9.05 3.17
C ALA A 92 -7.52 8.81 3.43
N THR A 93 -7.90 7.55 3.65
CA THR A 93 -9.25 7.14 4.02
C THR A 93 -9.20 6.48 5.40
N SER A 94 -10.06 6.89 6.33
CA SER A 94 -10.08 6.36 7.69
C SER A 94 -11.49 6.34 8.30
N CYS A 95 -11.70 5.49 9.31
CA CYS A 95 -12.93 5.47 10.10
C CYS A 95 -12.89 6.58 11.15
N ARG A 96 -13.98 7.35 11.30
CA ARG A 96 -14.08 8.43 12.30
C ARG A 96 -14.04 7.94 13.74
N ASP A 97 -14.39 6.67 14.00
CA ASP A 97 -14.31 6.10 15.33
C ASP A 97 -12.86 5.89 15.79
N ILE A 98 -11.92 5.71 14.83
CA ILE A 98 -10.49 5.53 15.11
C ILE A 98 -9.71 6.83 14.91
N MET A 99 -10.07 7.62 13.89
CA MET A 99 -9.50 8.92 13.58
C MET A 99 -10.62 9.98 13.53
N PRO A 100 -11.02 10.55 14.69
CA PRO A 100 -12.11 11.51 14.75
C PRO A 100 -11.87 12.78 13.92
N ASP A 101 -10.61 13.21 13.83
CA ASP A 101 -10.19 14.38 13.07
C ASP A 101 -9.18 14.02 11.95
N PRO A 102 -9.66 13.68 10.74
CA PRO A 102 -8.81 13.47 9.57
C PRO A 102 -8.13 14.74 9.05
N GLU A 103 -8.64 15.92 9.39
CA GLU A 103 -8.06 17.19 8.92
C GLU A 103 -6.76 17.48 9.67
N PHE A 104 -6.72 17.24 10.98
CA PHE A 104 -5.47 17.28 11.74
C PHE A 104 -4.43 16.29 11.20
N TYR A 105 -4.86 15.07 10.84
CA TYR A 105 -3.97 14.09 10.22
C TYR A 105 -3.36 14.59 8.90
N LYS A 106 -4.17 15.22 8.05
CA LYS A 106 -3.71 15.86 6.82
C LYS A 106 -2.67 16.95 7.12
N GLN A 107 -2.92 17.82 8.10
CA GLN A 107 -1.98 18.88 8.50
C GLN A 107 -0.63 18.29 8.91
N CYS A 108 -0.62 17.21 9.72
CA CYS A 108 0.63 16.54 10.09
C CYS A 108 1.42 16.02 8.87
N ILE A 109 0.74 15.51 7.85
CA ILE A 109 1.39 15.06 6.61
C ILE A 109 1.98 16.25 5.86
N GLU A 110 1.24 17.36 5.73
CA GLU A 110 1.69 18.57 5.03
C GLU A 110 2.91 19.19 5.73
N GLU A 111 2.88 19.28 7.06
CA GLU A 111 4.01 19.77 7.87
C GLU A 111 5.25 18.89 7.73
N SER A 112 5.08 17.56 7.82
CA SER A 112 6.17 16.60 7.63
C SER A 112 6.79 16.70 6.24
N PHE A 113 5.96 16.85 5.20
CA PHE A 113 6.43 17.03 3.84
C PHE A 113 7.23 18.33 3.69
N GLU A 114 6.74 19.44 4.22
CA GLU A 114 7.42 20.72 4.12
C GLU A 114 8.76 20.69 4.88
N ALA A 115 8.81 20.06 6.05
CA ALA A 115 10.06 19.83 6.79
C ALA A 115 11.07 19.01 5.98
N LEU A 116 10.63 17.90 5.35
CA LEU A 116 11.48 17.07 4.49
C LEU A 116 11.97 17.83 3.26
N LYS A 117 11.11 18.63 2.63
CA LYS A 117 11.44 19.46 1.47
C LYS A 117 12.50 20.51 1.83
N GLN A 118 12.37 21.17 2.98
CA GLN A 118 13.38 22.12 3.47
C GLN A 118 14.72 21.42 3.74
N ALA A 119 14.71 20.27 4.41
CA ALA A 119 15.93 19.49 4.67
C ALA A 119 16.61 19.02 3.36
N ALA A 120 15.83 18.57 2.38
CA ALA A 120 16.34 18.17 1.07
C ALA A 120 16.97 19.34 0.31
N ASN A 121 16.35 20.52 0.34
CA ASN A 121 16.87 21.74 -0.27
C ASN A 121 18.18 22.20 0.41
N ALA A 122 18.23 22.18 1.74
CA ALA A 122 19.44 22.50 2.50
C ALA A 122 20.58 21.52 2.21
N SER A 123 20.29 20.21 2.13
CA SER A 123 21.24 19.18 1.75
C SER A 123 21.78 19.38 0.33
N ARG A 124 20.92 19.75 -0.62
CA ARG A 124 21.33 20.05 -2.00
C ARG A 124 22.22 21.29 -2.09
N ALA A 125 21.94 22.33 -1.30
CA ALA A 125 22.79 23.51 -1.18
C ALA A 125 24.17 23.16 -0.56
N SER A 126 24.19 22.31 0.47
CA SER A 126 25.43 21.85 1.10
C SER A 126 26.23 20.87 0.22
N GLY A 127 25.57 20.05 -0.60
CA GLY A 127 26.18 19.06 -1.48
C GLY A 127 26.97 19.65 -2.65
N ASN A 128 26.78 20.94 -2.94
CA ASN A 128 27.57 21.68 -3.92
C ASN A 128 28.92 22.17 -3.36
N SER A 129 29.17 21.99 -2.05
CA SER A 129 30.49 22.11 -1.47
C SER A 129 31.25 20.80 -1.70
N LYS A 130 32.26 20.85 -2.58
CA LYS A 130 33.13 19.73 -3.00
C LYS A 130 33.32 18.68 -1.89
N ARG A 131 32.61 17.55 -1.98
CA ARG A 131 32.90 16.37 -1.15
C ARG A 131 34.32 15.90 -1.46
N LYS A 132 35.25 16.16 -0.53
CA LYS A 132 36.62 15.63 -0.59
C LYS A 132 36.52 14.10 -0.61
N PRO A 133 37.18 13.40 -1.54
CA PRO A 133 37.07 11.95 -1.64
C PRO A 133 37.55 11.32 -0.32
N ARG A 134 36.66 10.59 0.34
CA ARG A 134 36.98 9.86 1.57
C ARG A 134 37.95 8.75 1.19
N SER A 135 39.20 8.86 1.66
CA SER A 135 40.21 7.83 1.39
C SER A 135 39.68 6.50 1.93
N ARG A 136 39.61 5.50 1.05
CA ARG A 136 39.16 4.16 1.38
C ARG A 136 40.28 3.53 2.22
N LYS A 137 40.13 3.50 3.54
CA LYS A 137 40.96 2.63 4.38
C LYS A 137 40.67 1.19 3.95
N THR A 138 41.64 0.57 3.30
CA THR A 138 41.67 -0.86 3.02
C THR A 138 41.60 -1.61 4.36
N LEU A 139 40.53 -2.37 4.56
CA LEU A 139 40.45 -3.34 5.65
C LEU A 139 41.52 -4.42 5.40
N PRO A 140 42.25 -4.88 6.44
CA PRO A 140 43.19 -5.99 6.30
C PRO A 140 42.44 -7.24 5.83
N LYS A 141 43.00 -7.92 4.84
CA LYS A 141 42.49 -9.17 4.29
C LYS A 141 42.51 -10.24 5.39
N ALA A 142 41.34 -10.73 5.81
CA ALA A 142 41.24 -11.85 6.73
C ALA A 142 41.88 -13.10 6.10
N ALA A 143 42.71 -13.79 6.87
CA ALA A 143 43.32 -15.06 6.47
C ALA A 143 42.23 -16.14 6.31
N PRO A 144 42.37 -17.07 5.36
CA PRO A 144 41.41 -18.16 5.19
C PRO A 144 41.45 -19.11 6.40
N ALA A 145 40.27 -19.51 6.88
CA ALA A 145 40.11 -20.49 7.95
C ALA A 145 40.61 -21.88 7.49
N PRO A 146 41.13 -22.74 8.40
CA PRO A 146 41.58 -24.07 8.05
C PRO A 146 40.39 -24.96 7.67
N VAL A 147 40.55 -25.73 6.60
CA VAL A 147 39.62 -26.80 6.20
C VAL A 147 39.90 -27.99 7.11
N GLU A 148 38.93 -28.37 7.94
CA GLU A 148 38.97 -29.61 8.72
C GLU A 148 38.65 -30.77 7.78
N GLU A 149 39.71 -31.46 7.35
CA GLU A 149 39.67 -32.75 6.69
C GLU A 149 39.66 -33.82 7.79
N GLN A 150 38.78 -34.85 7.67
CA GLN A 150 38.73 -36.18 8.34
C GLN A 150 37.26 -36.55 8.66
N HIS A 151 36.72 -37.76 8.45
CA HIS A 151 37.27 -39.06 8.08
C HIS A 151 36.14 -39.94 7.51
N SER A 152 36.54 -40.87 6.64
CA SER A 152 35.80 -42.03 6.16
C SER A 152 35.34 -42.96 7.30
N ALA A 153 34.10 -43.44 7.23
CA ALA A 153 33.68 -44.80 7.59
C ALA A 153 32.31 -45.09 6.96
#